data_AF-A0A1A3SWR8-F1
#
_entry.id   AF-A0A1A3SWR8-F1
#
_cell.length_a   1.000
_cell.length_b   1.000
_cell.length_c   1.000
_cell.angle_alpha   90.00
_cell.angle_beta   90.00
_cell.angle_gamma   90.00
#
_symmetry.space_group_name_H-M   'P 1'
#
loop_
_entity.id
_entity.type
_entity.pdbx_description
1 polymer ?
#
loop_
_entity_poly.entity_id
_entity_poly.type
_entity_poly.pdbx_seq_one_letter_code
_entity_poly.pdbx_strand_id
1 'polypeptide(L)' 'MCELESPDYFRVPKRGKVEILKDTAPEDDRAEVEHAVWACPTQALSIKEED' A
#
# COMPACT_ATOMS: atom_id res chain seq x y z
N MET A 1 -8.65 3.84 0.89
CA MET A 1 -7.75 4.64 0.01
C MET A 1 -6.32 4.35 0.45
N CYS A 2 -5.38 3.92 -0.40
CA CYS A 2 -4.15 3.26 0.09
C CYS A 2 -3.30 4.07 1.12
N GLU A 3 -3.15 5.40 0.98
CA GLU A 3 -2.54 6.25 2.04
C GLU A 3 -3.43 6.42 3.28
N LEU A 4 -4.75 6.34 3.13
CA LEU A 4 -5.69 6.42 4.26
C LEU A 4 -5.72 5.12 5.08
N GLU A 5 -5.62 3.97 4.41
CA GLU A 5 -5.57 2.67 5.07
C GLU A 5 -4.20 2.43 5.70
N SER A 6 -3.12 2.74 4.97
CA SER A 6 -1.74 2.49 5.38
C SER A 6 -0.82 3.69 5.10
N PRO A 7 -0.94 4.78 5.87
CA PRO A 7 -0.13 6.00 5.68
C PRO A 7 1.36 5.78 5.91
N ASP A 8 1.72 4.78 6.72
CA ASP A 8 3.12 4.42 7.00
C ASP A 8 3.79 3.65 5.85
N TYR A 9 3.00 3.12 4.91
CA TYR A 9 3.47 2.29 3.79
C TYR A 9 3.34 3.00 2.45
N PHE A 10 2.28 3.79 2.26
CA PHE A 10 1.98 4.43 0.99
C PHE A 10 1.79 5.93 1.14
N ARG A 11 2.32 6.65 0.15
CA ARG A 11 2.12 8.09 0.00
C ARG A 11 1.56 8.38 -1.38
N VAL A 12 0.45 9.08 -1.44
CA VAL A 12 -0.24 9.53 -2.66
C VAL A 12 0.01 11.02 -2.82
N PRO A 13 1.03 11.45 -3.60
CA PRO A 13 1.28 12.86 -3.84
C PRO A 13 0.12 13.48 -4.62
N LYS A 14 -0.10 14.80 -4.44
CA LYS A 14 -1.13 15.56 -5.17
C LYS A 14 -1.02 15.47 -6.69
N ARG A 15 0.17 15.16 -7.21
CA ARG A 15 0.46 14.91 -8.63
C ARG A 15 1.46 13.78 -8.73
N GLY A 16 1.25 12.86 -9.67
CA GLY A 16 2.18 11.77 -9.95
C GLY A 16 1.62 10.40 -9.59
N LYS A 17 2.53 9.45 -9.37
CA LYS A 17 2.21 8.08 -8.98
C LYS A 17 2.32 7.94 -7.46
N VAL A 18 1.65 6.92 -6.92
CA VAL A 18 1.84 6.50 -5.53
C VAL A 18 3.30 6.15 -5.27
N GLU A 19 3.80 6.56 -4.11
CA GLU A 19 5.14 6.28 -3.62
C GLU A 19 5.03 5.23 -2.52
N ILE A 20 5.91 4.22 -2.59
CA ILE A 20 6.03 3.18 -1.56
C ILE A 20 7.08 3.67 -0.56
N LEU A 21 6.66 3.89 0.68
CA LEU A 21 7.55 4.32 1.77
C LEU A 21 8.30 3.13 2.38
N LYS A 22 7.63 1.99 2.50
CA LYS A 22 8.17 0.72 2.98
C LYS A 22 7.70 -0.40 2.05
N ASP A 23 8.64 -1.09 1.43
CA ASP A 23 8.36 -2.19 0.50
C ASP A 23 8.10 -3.52 1.21
N THR A 24 8.53 -3.65 2.47
CA THR A 24 8.29 -4.81 3.32
C THR A 24 7.33 -4.47 4.45
N ALA A 25 6.25 -5.26 4.58
CA ALA A 25 5.32 -5.20 5.70
C ALA A 25 5.45 -6.47 6.56
N PRO A 26 5.64 -6.37 7.89
CA PRO A 26 5.60 -7.50 8.79
C PRO A 26 4.17 -8.08 8.87
N GLU A 27 4.06 -9.31 9.38
CA GLU A 27 2.76 -10.02 9.45
C GLU A 27 1.67 -9.25 10.21
N ASP A 28 2.06 -8.47 11.23
CA ASP A 28 1.13 -7.65 12.02
C ASP A 28 0.45 -6.56 11.16
N ASP A 29 1.19 -5.97 10.22
CA ASP A 29 0.70 -4.90 9.33
C ASP A 29 0.17 -5.44 7.99
N ARG A 30 0.34 -6.75 7.73
CA ARG A 30 -0.04 -7.39 6.47
C ARG A 30 -1.52 -7.18 6.15
N ALA A 31 -2.40 -7.27 7.15
CA ALA A 31 -3.83 -7.06 6.97
C ALA A 31 -4.16 -5.62 6.53
N GLU A 32 -3.45 -4.63 7.07
CA GLU A 32 -3.63 -3.22 6.72
C GLU A 32 -3.20 -2.96 5.27
N VAL A 33 -2.03 -3.49 4.89
CA VAL A 33 -1.48 -3.37 3.54
C VAL A 33 -2.34 -4.09 2.51
N GLU A 34 -2.84 -5.29 2.81
CA GLU A 34 -3.79 -6.01 1.95
C GLU A 34 -5.08 -5.21 1.73
N HIS A 35 -5.62 -4.61 2.80
CA HIS A 35 -6.81 -3.77 2.70
C HIS A 35 -6.54 -2.50 1.88
N ALA A 36 -5.37 -1.87 2.04
CA ALA A 36 -4.94 -0.71 1.26
C ALA A 36 -4.89 -1.00 -0.24
N VAL A 37 -4.37 -2.17 -0.62
CA VAL A 37 -4.31 -2.63 -2.01
C VAL A 37 -5.70 -2.95 -2.55
N TRP A 38 -6.53 -3.66 -1.77
CA TRP A 38 -7.91 -4.00 -2.17
C TRP A 38 -8.80 -2.76 -2.34
N ALA A 39 -8.67 -1.78 -1.46
CA ALA A 39 -9.41 -0.52 -1.50
C ALA A 39 -8.88 0.47 -2.55
N CYS A 40 -7.86 0.10 -3.34
CA CYS A 40 -7.30 0.96 -4.39
C CYS A 40 -8.22 0.98 -5.62
N PRO A 41 -8.89 2.12 -5.94
CA PRO A 41 -9.88 2.17 -7.02
C PRO A 41 -9.27 1.98 -8.42
N THR A 42 -7.97 2.24 -8.57
CA THR A 42 -7.24 2.12 -9.83
C THR A 42 -6.44 0.82 -9.92
N GLN A 43 -6.48 -0.03 -8.88
CA GLN A 43 -5.67 -1.25 -8.77
C GLN A 43 -4.18 -1.02 -9.08
N ALA A 44 -3.64 0.10 -8.60
CA ALA A 44 -2.27 0.51 -8.90
C ALA A 44 -1.20 -0.25 -8.10
N LEU A 45 -1.61 -1.02 -7.09
CA LEU A 45 -0.73 -1.70 -6.15
C LEU A 45 -0.95 -3.22 -6.22
N SER A 46 0.08 -4.00 -5.92
CA SER A 46 0.03 -5.46 -5.84
C SER A 46 1.05 -5.93 -4.80
N ILE A 47 0.67 -6.91 -3.99
CA ILE A 47 1.56 -7.54 -3.00
C ILE A 47 2.23 -8.74 -3.66
N LYS A 48 3.54 -8.90 -3.42
CA LYS A 48 4.30 -10.09 -3.82
C LYS A 48 4.85 -10.73 -2.57
N GLU A 49 4.75 -12.05 -2.51
CA GLU A 49 5.42 -12.85 -1.49
C GLU A 49 6.81 -13.20 -2.02
N GLU A 50 7.85 -12.90 -1.26
CA GLU A 50 9.21 -13.40 -1.53
C GLU A 50 9.32 -14.81 -0.92
N ASP A 51 9.74 -15.77 -1.74
CA ASP A 51 9.93 -17.20 -1.41
C ASP A 51 11.23 -17.44 -0.62
#